data_AF-A0A496VMT0-F1
#
_entry.id   AF-A0A496VMT0-F1
#
_cell.length_a   1.000
_cell.length_b   1.000
_cell.length_c   1.000
_cell.angle_alpha   90.00
_cell.angle_beta   90.00
_cell.angle_gamma   90.00
#
_symmetry.space_group_name_H-M   'P 1'
#
loop_
_entity.id
_entity.type
_entity.pdbx_description
1 polymer ?
#
loop_
_entity_poly.entity_id
_entity_poly.type
_entity_poly.pdbx_seq_one_letter_code
_entity_poly.pdbx_strand_id
1 'polypeptide(L)' 'MCYTAVTDSLDAITQYHWLPETGQVYQQTDPLARITKTEYDAQGRIIAELAPNGAKTVYGYDEFGNRNKIVNPLGQGYI' A
#
# COMPACT_ATOMS: atom_id res chain seq x y z
N MET A 1 -17.11 -2.30 7.52
CA MET A 1 -15.73 -2.41 7.00
C MET A 1 -15.38 -3.89 6.91
N CYS A 2 -14.96 -4.39 5.74
CA CYS A 2 -14.58 -5.81 5.56
C CYS A 2 -13.06 -5.99 5.69
N TYR A 3 -12.62 -6.99 6.44
CA TYR A 3 -11.21 -7.38 6.55
C TYR A 3 -11.09 -8.90 6.34
N THR A 4 -9.97 -9.34 5.80
CA THR A 4 -9.64 -10.76 5.63
C THR A 4 -8.36 -11.05 6.39
N ALA A 5 -8.37 -12.06 7.24
CA ALA A 5 -7.16 -12.54 7.91
C ALA A 5 -6.69 -13.83 7.23
N VAL A 6 -5.39 -13.90 6.95
CA VAL A 6 -4.72 -15.08 6.42
C VAL A 6 -3.76 -15.58 7.49
N THR A 7 -3.93 -16.82 7.92
CA THR A 7 -3.01 -17.49 8.84
C THR A 7 -2.05 -18.35 8.02
N ASP A 8 -0.76 -18.07 8.14
CA ASP A 8 0.28 -18.88 7.50
C ASP A 8 0.51 -20.20 8.27
N SER A 9 1.28 -21.12 7.69
CA SER A 9 1.62 -22.44 8.27
C SER A 9 2.41 -22.34 9.58
N LEU A 10 2.93 -21.15 9.92
CA LEU A 10 3.64 -20.83 11.16
C LEU A 10 2.76 -20.08 12.18
N ASP A 11 1.43 -20.14 12.08
CA ASP A 11 0.45 -19.40 12.90
C ASP A 11 0.60 -17.87 12.83
N ALA A 12 1.28 -17.39 11.79
CA ALA A 12 1.50 -15.97 11.56
C ALA A 12 0.25 -15.39 10.85
N ILE A 13 -0.45 -14.47 11.52
CA ILE A 13 -1.70 -13.88 11.02
C ILE A 13 -1.42 -12.57 10.29
N THR A 14 -1.70 -12.51 8.99
CA THR A 14 -1.70 -11.27 8.20
C THR A 14 -3.13 -10.81 7.95
N GLN A 15 -3.45 -9.57 8.30
CA GLN A 15 -4.78 -8.98 8.11
C GLN A 15 -4.77 -7.99 6.96
N TYR A 16 -5.76 -8.08 6.08
CA TYR A 16 -5.96 -7.21 4.93
C TYR A 16 -7.27 -6.44 5.08
N HIS A 17 -7.22 -5.12 4.89
CA HIS A 17 -8.41 -4.27 4.86
C HIS A 17 -8.65 -3.76 3.45
N TRP A 18 -9.91 -3.84 3.03
CA TRP A 18 -10.32 -3.57 1.66
C TRP A 18 -11.12 -2.26 1.59
N LEU A 19 -10.91 -1.49 0.52
CA LEU A 19 -11.74 -0.36 0.15
C LEU A 19 -13.06 -0.90 -0.42
N PRO A 20 -14.22 -0.57 0.16
CA PRO A 20 -15.50 -1.12 -0.27
C PRO A 20 -15.91 -0.64 -1.67
N GLU A 21 -15.38 0.51 -2.09
CA GLU A 21 -15.66 1.18 -3.35
C GLU A 21 -14.87 0.62 -4.54
N THR A 22 -13.60 0.27 -4.35
CA THR A 22 -12.72 -0.24 -5.42
C THR A 22 -12.35 -1.71 -5.28
N GLY A 23 -12.59 -2.32 -4.11
CA GLY A 23 -12.15 -3.69 -3.80
C GLY A 23 -10.64 -3.82 -3.67
N GLN A 24 -9.91 -2.74 -3.41
CA GLN A 24 -8.45 -2.73 -3.29
C GLN A 24 -8.01 -2.74 -1.82
N VAL A 25 -6.85 -3.34 -1.53
CA VAL A 25 -6.32 -3.41 -0.16
C VAL A 25 -5.64 -2.09 0.21
N TYR A 26 -6.22 -1.31 1.13
CA TYR A 26 -5.60 -0.06 1.58
C TYR A 26 -4.75 -0.21 2.84
N GLN A 27 -4.88 -1.32 3.55
CA GLN A 27 -4.11 -1.57 4.76
C GLN A 27 -3.82 -3.07 4.90
N GLN A 28 -2.55 -3.40 5.14
CA GLN A 28 -2.08 -4.72 5.51
C GLN A 28 -1.45 -4.63 6.89
N THR A 29 -1.81 -5.57 7.77
CA THR A 29 -1.19 -5.73 9.08
C THR A 29 -0.50 -7.08 9.13
N ASP A 30 0.82 -7.09 9.24
CA ASP A 30 1.61 -8.30 9.34
C ASP A 30 1.51 -8.93 10.76
N PRO A 31 1.92 -10.20 10.93
CA PRO A 31 1.85 -10.92 12.20
C PRO A 31 2.61 -10.25 13.35
N LEU A 32 3.59 -9.41 13.02
CA LEU A 32 4.37 -8.61 13.96
C LEU A 32 3.71 -7.27 14.32
N ALA A 33 2.40 -7.13 14.07
CA ALA A 33 1.62 -5.89 14.22
C ALA A 33 2.17 -4.70 13.41
N ARG A 34 2.91 -4.99 12.34
CA ARG A 34 3.45 -3.99 11.42
C ARG A 34 2.38 -3.62 10.40
N ILE A 35 2.09 -2.33 10.27
CA ILE A 35 1.03 -1.83 9.39
C ILE A 35 1.65 -1.21 8.13
N THR A 36 1.29 -1.73 6.98
CA THR A 36 1.56 -1.14 5.67
C THR A 36 0.26 -0.55 5.13
N LYS A 37 0.29 0.70 4.67
CA LYS A 37 -0.88 1.35 4.05
C LYS A 37 -0.60 1.71 2.61
N THR A 38 -1.61 1.55 1.77
CA THR A 38 -1.51 1.84 0.33
C THR A 38 -2.62 2.80 -0.04
N GLU A 39 -2.25 3.91 -0.67
CA GLU A 39 -3.17 4.93 -1.16
C GLU A 39 -3.31 4.78 -2.67
N TYR A 40 -4.55 4.85 -3.16
CA TYR A 40 -4.89 4.69 -4.57
C TYR A 40 -5.53 5.97 -5.12
N ASP A 41 -5.34 6.23 -6.41
CA ASP A 41 -6.10 7.26 -7.12
C ASP A 41 -7.46 6.75 -7.62
N ALA A 42 -8.24 7.64 -8.24
CA ALA A 42 -9.55 7.33 -8.82
C ALA A 42 -9.50 6.31 -9.97
N GLN A 43 -8.31 6.03 -10.53
CA GLN A 43 -8.09 5.01 -11.57
C GLN A 43 -7.58 3.69 -10.97
N GLY A 44 -7.50 3.58 -9.64
CA GLY A 44 -7.03 2.39 -8.94
C GLY A 44 -5.51 2.20 -8.96
N ARG A 45 -4.74 3.25 -9.25
CA ARG A 45 -3.27 3.20 -9.29
C ARG A 45 -2.69 3.62 -7.94
N ILE A 46 -1.60 2.99 -7.51
CA ILE A 46 -0.97 3.27 -6.22
C ILE A 46 -0.26 4.62 -6.27
N ILE A 47 -0.73 5.61 -5.53
CA ILE A 47 -0.11 6.94 -5.44
C ILE A 47 0.81 7.08 -4.24
N ALA A 48 0.61 6.27 -3.20
CA ALA A 48 1.52 6.22 -2.07
C ALA A 48 1.48 4.88 -1.34
N GLU A 49 2.60 4.55 -0.72
CA GLU A 49 2.74 3.41 0.16
C GLU A 49 3.45 3.87 1.44
N LEU A 50 2.86 3.56 2.58
CA LEU A 50 3.42 3.84 3.90
C LEU A 50 3.85 2.52 4.52
N ALA A 51 5.16 2.34 4.64
CA ALA A 51 5.77 1.20 5.29
C ALA A 51 5.64 1.29 6.82
N PRO A 52 5.73 0.16 7.54
CA PRO A 52 5.53 0.09 8.99
C PRO A 52 6.60 0.83 9.81
N ASN A 53 7.76 1.11 9.21
CA ASN A 53 8.80 1.95 9.79
C ASN A 53 8.51 3.46 9.63
N GLY A 54 7.32 3.84 9.16
CA GLY A 54 6.92 5.22 8.89
C GLY A 54 7.42 5.77 7.56
N ALA A 55 8.10 4.94 6.78
CA ALA A 55 8.72 5.35 5.54
C ALA A 55 7.65 5.46 4.44
N LYS A 56 7.44 6.67 3.91
CA LYS A 56 6.44 6.93 2.86
C LYS A 56 7.09 6.98 1.48
N THR A 57 6.64 6.10 0.59
CA THR A 57 6.98 6.12 -0.84
C THR A 57 5.81 6.72 -1.60
N VAL A 58 6.07 7.68 -2.49
CA VAL A 58 5.04 8.33 -3.32
C VAL A 58 5.32 8.02 -4.77
N TYR A 59 4.27 7.69 -5.52
CA TYR A 59 4.32 7.39 -6.94
C TYR A 59 3.54 8.46 -7.71
N GLY A 60 4.17 9.02 -8.74
CA GLY A 60 3.54 9.92 -9.69
C GLY A 60 3.33 9.24 -11.04
N TYR A 61 2.22 9.59 -11.68
CA TYR A 61 1.86 9.11 -13.00
C TYR A 61 1.68 10.30 -13.93
N ASP A 62 2.05 10.12 -15.20
CA ASP A 62 1.74 11.07 -16.26
C ASP A 62 0.28 10.95 -16.74
N GLU A 63 -0.07 11.82 -17.67
CA GLU A 63 -1.40 11.92 -18.31
C GLU A 63 -1.78 10.65 -19.08
N PHE A 64 -0.78 9.85 -19.47
CA PHE A 64 -0.92 8.63 -20.26
C PHE A 64 -0.95 7.37 -19.39
N GLY A 65 -0.77 7.50 -18.08
CA GLY A 65 -0.81 6.37 -17.16
C GLY A 65 0.55 5.79 -16.78
N ASN A 66 1.65 6.34 -17.30
CA ASN A 66 2.98 5.83 -17.02
C ASN A 66 3.49 6.39 -15.70
N ARG A 67 4.12 5.53 -14.90
CA ARG A 67 4.78 5.94 -13.67
C ARG A 67 6.01 6.77 -14.03
N ASN A 68 5.96 8.08 -13.79
CA ASN A 68 7.02 9.03 -14.17
C ASN A 68 7.79 9.57 -12.96
N LYS A 69 7.39 9.20 -11.74
CA LYS A 69 8.00 9.69 -10.52
C LYS A 69 7.85 8.66 -9.42
N ILE A 70 8.94 8.42 -8.71
CA ILE A 70 8.89 7.64 -7.48
C ILE A 70 9.74 8.36 -6.47
N VAL A 71 9.17 8.73 -5.33
CA VAL A 71 9.86 9.41 -4.25
C VAL A 71 9.94 8.42 -3.11
N ASN A 72 11.14 7.95 -2.79
CA ASN A 72 11.33 7.10 -1.63
C ASN A 72 11.24 7.94 -0.33
N PRO A 73 11.21 7.28 0.83
CA PRO A 73 11.16 7.93 2.13
C PRO A 73 12.40 8.80 2.45
N LEU A 74 13.51 8.58 1.73
CA LEU A 74 14.72 9.39 1.83
C LEU A 74 14.66 10.65 0.96
N GLY A 75 13.53 10.90 0.29
CA GLY A 75 13.33 12.03 -0.62
C GLY A 75 14.04 11.89 -1.96
N GLN A 76 14.64 10.73 -2.24
CA GLN A 76 15.28 10.47 -3.51
C GLN A 76 14.23 10.08 -4.55
N GLY A 77 14.18 10.88 -5.63
CA GLY A 77 13.35 10.65 -6.80
C GLY A 77 14.02 9.68 -7.78
N TYR A 78 13.30 8.69 -8.28
CA TYR A 78 13.77 7.77 -9.33
C TYR A 78 12.70 7.65 -10.43
N ILE A 79 13.16 7.45 -11.68
CA ILE A 79 12.34 7.13 -12.86
C ILE A 79 12.86 5.85 -13.51
#